data_AF-A0A8J5I0H2-F1
#
_entry.id   AF-A0A8J5I0H2-F1
#
_cell.length_a   1.000
_cell.length_b   1.000
_cell.length_c   1.000
_cell.angle_alpha   90.00
_cell.angle_beta   90.00
_cell.angle_gamma   90.00
#
_symmetry.space_group_name_H-M   'P 1'
#
loop_
_entity.id
_entity.type
_entity.pdbx_description
1 polymer ?
#
loop_
_entity_poly.entity_id
_entity_poly.type
_entity_poly.pdbx_seq_one_letter_code
_entity_poly.pdbx_strand_id
1 'polypeptide(L)'
;MEGAYNRVLSARQSVPHDTYVYFMDLLAKTVRDEISGCSEKAYGYLSITDAKKILMFSSDQELLDYISEEHPEWEIKDCCVFFRRAKESQPCKEIPALQLINQTLSYARELERIV
;
A
#
# COMPACT_ATOMS: atom_id res chain seq x y z
N MET A 1 1.38 -13.13 3.45
CA MET A 1 2.49 -13.13 2.49
C MET A 1 3.55 -12.20 3.06
N GLU A 2 4.68 -12.74 3.53
CA GLU A 2 5.70 -11.95 4.24
C GLU A 2 6.45 -11.05 3.23
N GLY A 3 6.49 -9.73 3.49
CA GLY A 3 7.02 -8.69 2.62
C GLY A 3 8.55 -8.68 2.46
N ALA A 4 9.16 -9.84 2.18
CA ALA A 4 10.59 -9.97 1.92
C ALA A 4 10.97 -9.54 0.49
N TYR A 5 10.54 -8.34 0.08
CA TYR A 5 10.70 -7.83 -1.30
C TYR A 5 12.15 -7.76 -1.76
N ASN A 6 13.08 -7.45 -0.84
CA ASN A 6 14.52 -7.50 -1.08
C ASN A 6 14.97 -8.85 -1.67
N ARG A 7 14.44 -9.97 -1.15
CA ARG A 7 14.83 -11.31 -1.62
C ARG A 7 14.33 -11.58 -3.02
N VAL A 8 13.13 -11.11 -3.37
CA VAL A 8 12.56 -11.30 -4.72
C VAL A 8 13.37 -10.53 -5.74
N LEU A 9 13.72 -9.27 -5.43
CA LEU A 9 14.52 -8.42 -6.30
C LEU A 9 15.98 -8.91 -6.43
N SER A 10 16.57 -9.46 -5.36
CA SER A 10 17.88 -10.10 -5.44
C SER A 10 17.84 -11.42 -6.22
N ALA A 11 16.78 -12.22 -6.09
CA ALA A 11 16.64 -13.51 -6.78
C ALA A 11 16.57 -13.36 -8.30
N ARG A 12 16.12 -12.20 -8.80
CA ARG A 12 16.18 -11.84 -10.22
C ARG A 12 17.61 -11.89 -10.79
N GLN A 13 18.63 -11.60 -9.98
CA GLN A 13 20.03 -11.64 -10.42
C GLN A 13 20.60 -13.07 -10.45
N SER A 14 19.98 -14.01 -9.73
CA SER A 14 20.45 -15.40 -9.61
C SER A 14 19.62 -16.38 -10.45
N VAL A 15 19.09 -15.93 -11.58
CA VAL A 15 18.21 -16.76 -12.42
C VAL A 15 19.01 -17.83 -13.17
N PRO A 16 18.65 -19.13 -13.07
CA PRO A 16 19.43 -20.20 -13.70
C PRO A 16 19.37 -20.26 -15.23
N HIS A 17 18.32 -19.69 -15.85
CA HIS A 17 18.09 -19.79 -17.29
C HIS A 17 17.38 -18.55 -17.84
N ASP A 18 17.83 -18.03 -18.99
CA ASP A 18 17.38 -16.75 -19.58
C ASP A 18 15.87 -16.66 -19.82
N THR A 19 15.22 -17.79 -20.16
CA THR A 19 13.77 -17.88 -20.32
C THR A 19 12.98 -17.42 -19.10
N TYR A 20 13.54 -17.55 -17.89
CA TYR A 20 12.89 -17.10 -16.66
C TYR A 20 13.06 -15.60 -16.39
N VAL A 21 13.99 -14.92 -17.07
CA VAL A 21 14.25 -13.49 -16.88
C VAL A 21 12.99 -12.68 -17.17
N TYR A 22 12.27 -12.99 -18.25
CA TYR A 22 11.00 -12.32 -18.58
C TYR A 22 9.96 -12.41 -17.45
N PHE A 23 9.80 -13.58 -16.85
CA PHE A 23 8.85 -13.78 -15.74
C PHE A 23 9.32 -13.10 -14.46
N MET A 24 10.63 -13.08 -14.20
CA MET A 24 11.21 -12.40 -13.05
C MET A 24 11.12 -10.87 -13.20
N ASP A 25 11.23 -10.34 -14.41
CA ASP A 25 11.03 -8.93 -14.71
C ASP A 25 9.57 -8.53 -14.45
N LEU A 26 8.62 -9.35 -14.91
CA LEU A 26 7.20 -9.15 -14.64
C LEU A 26 6.90 -9.21 -13.13
N LEU A 27 7.47 -10.18 -12.43
CA LEU A 27 7.32 -10.30 -10.98
C LEU A 27 7.95 -9.13 -10.23
N ALA A 28 9.10 -8.63 -10.67
CA ALA A 28 9.74 -7.47 -10.09
C ALA A 28 8.88 -6.20 -10.29
N LYS A 29 8.23 -6.06 -11.46
CA LYS A 29 7.28 -4.97 -11.70
C LYS A 29 6.09 -5.05 -10.75
N THR A 30 5.40 -6.19 -10.68
CA THR A 30 4.22 -6.34 -9.81
C THR A 30 4.54 -6.14 -8.33
N VAL A 31 5.71 -6.62 -7.87
CA VAL A 31 6.15 -6.38 -6.50
C VAL A 31 6.39 -4.89 -6.23
N ARG A 32 6.98 -4.15 -7.18
CA ARG A 32 7.19 -2.71 -7.04
C ARG A 32 5.85 -1.96 -6.98
N ASP A 33 4.89 -2.34 -7.80
CA ASP A 33 3.56 -1.74 -7.83
C ASP A 33 2.79 -1.99 -6.51
N GLU A 34 2.99 -3.15 -5.88
CA GLU A 34 2.45 -3.40 -4.53
C GLU A 34 3.17 -2.54 -3.47
N ILE A 35 4.49 -2.37 -3.56
CA ILE A 35 5.24 -1.49 -2.64
C ILE A 35 4.81 -0.02 -2.81
N SER A 36 4.61 0.45 -4.04
CA SER A 36 4.13 1.82 -4.30
C SER A 36 2.73 2.03 -3.73
N GLY A 37 1.79 1.11 -3.99
CA GLY A 37 0.43 1.16 -3.46
C GLY A 37 0.37 1.05 -1.92
N CYS A 38 1.28 0.31 -1.30
CA CYS A 38 1.43 0.30 0.16
C CYS A 38 2.02 1.61 0.69
N SER A 39 3.00 2.18 0.00
CA SER A 39 3.68 3.43 0.39
C SER A 39 2.72 4.62 0.34
N GLU A 40 1.86 4.69 -0.68
CA GLU A 40 0.83 5.71 -0.83
C GLU A 40 -0.19 5.70 0.33
N LYS A 41 -0.52 4.51 0.85
CA LYS A 41 -1.44 4.33 1.98
C LYS A 41 -0.77 4.58 3.33
N ALA A 42 0.50 4.23 3.45
CA ALA A 42 1.24 4.31 4.70
C ALA A 42 1.75 5.73 4.99
N TYR A 43 2.19 6.46 3.96
CA TYR A 43 2.85 7.75 4.10
C TYR A 43 2.03 8.87 3.46
N GLY A 44 2.07 10.07 4.04
CA GLY A 44 1.51 11.26 3.38
C GLY A 44 2.47 11.90 2.37
N TYR A 45 3.77 11.81 2.67
CA TYR A 45 4.85 12.25 1.81
C TYR A 45 6.10 11.42 2.11
N LEU A 46 7.04 11.37 1.17
CA LEU A 46 8.31 10.66 1.31
C LEU A 46 9.43 11.43 0.63
N SER A 47 10.61 11.48 1.22
CA SER A 47 11.78 12.08 0.57
C SER A 47 12.18 11.27 -0.67
N ILE A 48 12.75 11.90 -1.71
CA ILE A 48 13.26 11.19 -2.90
C ILE A 48 14.28 10.12 -2.49
N THR A 49 15.14 10.41 -1.50
CA THR A 49 16.14 9.46 -1.01
C THR A 49 15.54 8.22 -0.37
N ASP A 50 14.44 8.37 0.36
CA ASP A 50 13.76 7.24 1.00
C ASP A 50 12.88 6.49 0.00
N ALA A 51 12.20 7.21 -0.90
CA ALA A 51 11.44 6.64 -2.01
C ALA A 51 12.32 5.73 -2.88
N LYS A 52 13.52 6.20 -3.23
CA LYS A 52 14.50 5.40 -3.97
C LYS A 52 14.85 4.10 -3.23
N LYS A 53 15.12 4.18 -1.92
CA LYS A 53 15.49 3.00 -1.11
C LYS A 53 14.34 2.01 -0.97
N ILE A 54 13.12 2.50 -0.76
CA ILE A 54 11.93 1.65 -0.56
C ILE A 54 11.54 0.95 -1.86
N LEU A 55 11.54 1.67 -2.98
CA LEU A 55 11.20 1.12 -4.30
C LEU A 55 12.39 0.41 -4.98
N MET A 56 13.58 0.49 -4.38
CA MET A 56 14.82 -0.13 -4.83
C MET A 56 15.23 0.29 -6.25
N PHE A 57 15.16 1.58 -6.54
CA PHE A 57 15.69 2.16 -7.77
C PHE A 57 17.18 2.43 -7.67
N SER A 58 17.88 2.39 -8.81
CA SER A 58 19.33 2.63 -8.86
C SER A 58 19.63 4.11 -9.01
N SER A 59 18.78 4.84 -9.72
CA SER A 59 18.92 6.27 -10.00
C SER A 59 17.69 7.07 -9.56
N ASP A 60 17.91 8.34 -9.23
CA ASP A 60 16.80 9.27 -8.96
C ASP A 60 16.01 9.58 -10.24
N GLN A 61 16.64 9.49 -11.42
CA GLN A 61 15.97 9.69 -12.71
C GLN A 61 14.96 8.57 -13.00
N GLU A 62 15.34 7.31 -12.76
CA GLU A 62 14.44 6.16 -12.94
C GLU A 62 13.19 6.27 -12.06
N LEU A 63 13.35 6.79 -10.84
CA LEU A 63 12.24 7.06 -9.94
C LEU A 63 11.32 8.15 -10.50
N LEU A 64 11.87 9.25 -11.03
CA LEU A 64 11.08 10.34 -11.60
C LEU A 64 10.31 9.87 -12.84
N ASP A 65 10.95 9.10 -13.71
CA ASP A 65 10.32 8.52 -14.90
C ASP A 65 9.17 7.59 -14.48
N TYR A 66 9.41 6.68 -13.52
CA TYR A 66 8.37 5.80 -12.96
C TYR A 66 7.17 6.56 -12.40
N ILE A 67 7.42 7.63 -11.63
CA ILE A 67 6.34 8.48 -11.09
C ILE A 67 5.55 9.12 -12.23
N SER A 68 6.24 9.62 -13.27
CA SER A 68 5.58 10.28 -14.39
C SER A 68 4.74 9.34 -15.26
N GLU A 69 5.16 8.08 -15.41
CA GLU A 69 4.48 7.08 -16.25
C GLU A 69 3.36 6.35 -15.52
N GLU A 70 3.60 5.90 -14.29
CA GLU A 70 2.72 4.97 -13.58
C GLU A 70 1.86 5.66 -12.50
N HIS A 71 2.32 6.82 -11.96
CA HIS A 71 1.65 7.53 -10.86
C HIS A 71 1.55 9.06 -11.08
N PRO A 72 0.85 9.51 -12.14
CA PRO A 72 0.70 10.94 -12.45
C PRO A 72 -0.01 11.75 -11.34
N GLU A 73 -0.66 11.07 -10.40
CA GLU A 73 -1.31 11.65 -9.23
C GLU A 73 -0.36 12.07 -8.10
N TRP A 74 0.91 11.64 -8.11
CA TRP A 74 1.89 12.02 -7.10
C TRP A 74 2.52 13.38 -7.43
N GLU A 75 2.61 14.25 -6.44
CA GLU A 75 3.20 15.59 -6.62
C GLU A 75 4.63 15.61 -6.08
N ILE A 76 5.58 16.09 -6.88
CA ILE A 76 6.97 16.26 -6.43
C ILE A 76 7.16 17.72 -6.04
N LYS A 77 7.42 17.98 -4.75
CA LYS A 77 7.69 19.32 -4.20
C LYS A 77 8.89 19.23 -3.25
N ASP A 78 9.82 20.18 -3.34
CA ASP A 78 10.96 20.32 -2.42
C ASP A 78 11.74 19.02 -2.14
N CYS A 79 12.04 18.26 -3.21
CA CYS A 79 12.72 16.95 -3.13
C CYS A 79 11.95 15.86 -2.36
N CYS A 80 10.63 16.03 -2.21
CA CYS A 80 9.73 15.08 -1.59
C CYS A 80 8.58 14.71 -2.55
N VAL A 81 8.22 13.44 -2.54
CA VAL A 81 7.05 12.88 -3.23
C VAL A 81 5.87 12.97 -2.29
N PHE A 82 4.84 13.70 -2.68
CA PHE A 82 3.58 13.82 -1.96
C PHE A 82 2.58 12.85 -2.56
N PHE A 83 2.12 11.91 -1.73
CA PHE A 83 1.09 10.96 -2.10
C PHE A 83 -0.25 11.64 -1.95
N ARG A 84 -1.05 11.62 -3.02
CA ARG A 84 -2.41 12.15 -2.97
C ARG A 84 -3.23 11.20 -2.12
N ARG A 85 -3.32 11.47 -0.81
CA ARG A 85 -4.17 10.70 0.09
C ARG A 85 -5.54 10.52 -0.55
N ALA A 86 -5.87 9.29 -0.92
CA ALA A 86 -7.25 8.90 -1.09
C ALA A 86 -7.94 9.37 0.20
N LYS A 87 -8.90 10.30 0.04
CA LYS A 87 -9.70 10.93 1.09
C LYS A 87 -9.76 10.02 2.31
N GLU A 88 -9.24 10.54 3.42
CA GLU A 88 -9.41 10.06 4.79
C GLU A 88 -10.08 8.70 4.84
N SER A 89 -9.27 7.66 5.08
CA SER A 89 -9.72 6.38 5.63
C SER A 89 -10.99 6.63 6.41
N GLN A 90 -12.12 6.09 5.92
CA GLN A 90 -13.45 6.34 6.46
C GLN A 90 -13.32 6.55 7.97
N PRO A 91 -13.76 7.72 8.51
CA PRO A 91 -13.58 8.04 9.92
C PRO A 91 -13.98 6.80 10.67
N CYS A 92 -13.02 6.24 11.42
CA CYS A 92 -13.10 4.95 12.08
C CYS A 92 -14.54 4.79 12.54
N LYS A 93 -15.34 3.97 11.84
CA LYS A 93 -16.81 3.99 12.02
C LYS A 93 -17.04 3.82 13.50
N GLU A 94 -17.43 4.91 14.19
CA GLU A 94 -17.68 4.85 15.61
C GLU A 94 -18.67 3.72 15.78
N ILE A 95 -18.28 2.69 16.54
CA ILE A 95 -19.14 1.54 16.76
C ILE A 95 -20.44 2.14 17.29
N PRO A 96 -21.60 1.92 16.63
CA PRO A 96 -22.83 2.63 16.96
C PRO A 96 -23.37 2.12 18.30
N ALA A 97 -22.76 2.58 19.39
CA ALA A 97 -22.95 2.05 20.73
C ALA A 97 -24.40 2.20 21.18
N LEU A 98 -25.04 3.33 20.84
CA LEU A 98 -26.46 3.55 21.12
C LEU A 98 -27.37 2.57 20.39
N GLN A 99 -27.04 2.18 19.16
CA GLN A 99 -27.82 1.20 18.41
C GLN A 99 -27.67 -0.19 19.02
N LEU A 100 -26.45 -0.57 19.40
CA LEU A 100 -26.17 -1.83 20.11
C LEU A 100 -26.90 -1.91 21.46
N ILE A 101 -26.86 -0.85 22.27
CA ILE A 101 -27.55 -0.79 23.57
C ILE A 101 -29.06 -1.00 23.39
N ASN A 102 -29.67 -0.30 22.44
CA ASN A 102 -31.11 -0.44 22.16
C ASN A 102 -31.46 -1.87 21.69
N GLN A 103 -30.64 -2.46 20.83
CA GLN A 103 -30.82 -3.85 20.39
C GLN A 103 -30.71 -4.83 21.57
N THR A 104 -29.69 -4.70 22.43
CA THR A 104 -29.51 -5.55 23.60
C THR A 104 -30.67 -5.45 24.58
N LEU A 105 -31.16 -4.22 24.87
CA LEU A 105 -32.32 -4.01 25.74
C LEU A 105 -33.60 -4.59 25.13
N SER A 106 -33.81 -4.43 23.81
CA SER A 106 -34.96 -5.01 23.11
C SER A 106 -34.93 -6.54 23.16
N TYR A 107 -33.76 -7.16 22.95
CA TYR A 107 -33.62 -8.60 23.04
C TYR A 107 -33.88 -9.12 24.46
N ALA A 108 -33.34 -8.46 25.49
CA ALA A 108 -33.61 -8.80 26.88
C ALA A 108 -35.11 -8.73 27.20
N ARG A 109 -35.79 -7.66 26.76
CA ARG A 109 -37.23 -7.48 26.96
C ARG A 109 -38.07 -8.56 26.27
N GLU A 110 -37.74 -8.94 25.04
CA GLU A 110 -38.49 -10.00 24.34
C GLU A 110 -38.22 -11.38 24.94
N LEU A 111 -37.01 -11.65 25.46
CA LEU A 111 -36.72 -12.89 26.18
C LEU A 111 -37.50 -12.98 27.48
N GLU A 112 -37.57 -11.91 28.28
CA GLU A 112 -38.38 -11.86 29.51
C GLU A 112 -39.88 -11.99 29.24
N ARG A 113 -40.35 -11.68 28.03
CA ARG A 113 -41.76 -11.82 27.66
C ARG A 113 -42.18 -13.28 27.38
N ILE A 114 -41.22 -14.14 27.06
CA ILE A 114 -41.45 -15.57 26.76
C ILE A 114 -41.39 -16.42 28.05
N VAL A 115 -40.76 -15.90 29.11
CA VAL A 115 -40.75 -16.50 30.47
C VAL A 115 -42.04 -16.15 31.21
#